data_AF-A0A7S1CR50-F1
#
_entry.id   AF-A0A7S1CR50-F1
#
_cell.length_a   1.000
_cell.length_b   1.000
_cell.length_c   1.000
_cell.angle_alpha   90.00
_cell.angle_beta   90.00
_cell.angle_gamma   90.00
#
_symmetry.space_group_name_H-M   'P 1'
#
loop_
_entity.id
_entity.type
_entity.pdbx_description
1 polymer ?
#
loop_
_entity_poly.entity_id
_entity_poly.type
_entity_poly.pdbx_seq_one_letter_code
_entity_poly.pdbx_strand_id
1 'polypeptide(L)'
;VRDATDFSAYYKDLLANNRMLQASQYTPAPEDHSAVALPRALRPLRAMLANHLHDLWAEDKRAEGWTHGAREDRRLKTHPMLVPFSDLPAEAREDALELVAVRLRALLAGGWRVHRDASPAARD
;
A
#
# COMPACT_ATOMS: atom_id res chain seq x y z
N VAL A 1 -29.35 -23.39 -32.72
CA VAL A 1 -28.24 -22.55 -33.20
C VAL A 1 -28.56 -21.14 -32.76
N ARG A 2 -27.84 -20.61 -31.76
CA ARG A 2 -28.12 -19.25 -31.24
C ARG A 2 -27.61 -18.25 -32.27
N ASP A 3 -28.46 -17.29 -32.62
CA ASP A 3 -28.29 -16.31 -33.68
C ASP A 3 -27.03 -15.45 -33.44
N ALA A 4 -26.18 -15.34 -34.46
CA ALA A 4 -24.87 -14.68 -34.43
C ALA A 4 -24.96 -13.18 -34.79
N THR A 5 -26.14 -12.57 -34.67
CA THR A 5 -26.41 -11.22 -35.17
C THR A 5 -26.11 -10.09 -34.18
N ASP A 6 -25.69 -10.40 -32.95
CA ASP A 6 -25.16 -9.36 -32.06
C ASP A 6 -23.93 -9.85 -31.27
N PHE A 7 -22.81 -9.95 -32.00
CA PHE A 7 -21.49 -10.19 -31.40
C PHE A 7 -21.18 -9.16 -30.30
N SER A 8 -21.68 -7.93 -30.41
CA SER A 8 -21.47 -6.88 -29.42
C SER A 8 -22.21 -7.18 -28.12
N ALA A 9 -23.47 -7.61 -28.18
CA ALA A 9 -24.23 -8.03 -27.00
C ALA A 9 -23.64 -9.29 -26.36
N TYR A 10 -23.27 -10.30 -27.16
CA TYR A 10 -22.61 -11.50 -26.66
C TYR A 10 -21.27 -11.18 -25.98
N TYR A 11 -20.46 -10.32 -26.58
CA TYR A 11 -19.17 -9.91 -26.03
C TYR A 11 -19.36 -9.10 -24.74
N LYS A 12 -20.32 -8.17 -24.69
CA LYS A 12 -20.66 -7.43 -23.46
C LYS A 12 -21.14 -8.35 -22.34
N ASP A 13 -22.00 -9.33 -22.64
CA ASP A 13 -22.48 -10.31 -21.66
C ASP A 13 -21.34 -11.21 -21.16
N LEU A 14 -20.47 -11.68 -22.05
CA LEU A 14 -19.30 -12.48 -21.69
C LEU A 14 -18.32 -11.71 -20.80
N LEU A 15 -18.08 -10.43 -21.11
CA LEU A 15 -17.27 -9.54 -20.26
C LEU A 15 -17.94 -9.26 -18.92
N ALA A 16 -19.26 -9.08 -18.89
CA ALA A 16 -20.00 -8.77 -17.66
C ALA A 16 -20.05 -9.97 -16.69
N ASN A 17 -19.97 -11.21 -17.20
CA ASN A 17 -20.19 -12.41 -16.39
C ASN A 17 -18.92 -13.25 -16.15
N ASN A 18 -17.79 -12.92 -16.77
CA ASN A 18 -16.54 -13.67 -16.60
C ASN A 18 -15.48 -12.87 -15.82
N ARG A 19 -15.22 -13.28 -14.57
CA ARG A 19 -14.26 -12.60 -13.67
C ARG A 19 -12.84 -12.48 -14.22
N MET A 20 -12.34 -13.45 -15.00
CA MET A 20 -11.00 -13.35 -15.59
C MET A 20 -10.95 -12.28 -16.68
N LEU A 21 -12.01 -12.20 -17.50
CA LEU A 21 -12.12 -11.16 -18.53
C LEU A 21 -12.35 -9.78 -17.90
N GLN A 22 -13.15 -9.68 -16.84
CA GLN A 22 -13.30 -8.44 -16.08
C GLN A 22 -11.96 -7.95 -15.50
N ALA A 23 -11.17 -8.86 -14.91
CA ALA A 23 -9.85 -8.53 -14.39
C ALA A 23 -8.91 -8.01 -15.48
N SER A 24 -8.99 -8.58 -16.69
CA SER A 24 -8.19 -8.12 -17.84
C SER A 24 -8.61 -6.73 -18.38
N GLN A 25 -9.81 -6.26 -18.03
CA GLN A 25 -10.32 -4.92 -18.38
C GLN A 25 -10.22 -3.91 -17.23
N TYR A 26 -9.66 -4.32 -16.09
CA TYR A 26 -9.51 -3.41 -14.97
C TYR A 26 -8.54 -2.29 -15.32
N THR A 27 -9.08 -1.07 -15.44
CA THR A 27 -8.31 0.16 -15.56
C THR A 27 -8.37 0.88 -14.22
N PRO A 28 -7.28 0.93 -13.44
CA PRO A 28 -7.28 1.66 -12.17
C PRO A 28 -7.48 3.15 -12.43
N ALA A 29 -8.40 3.76 -11.68
CA ALA A 29 -8.64 5.19 -11.67
C ALA A 29 -8.60 5.68 -10.21
N PRO A 30 -7.38 5.82 -9.63
CA PRO A 30 -7.25 6.28 -8.26
C PRO A 30 -7.77 7.72 -8.12
N GLU A 31 -8.45 8.01 -7.01
CA GLU A 31 -8.84 9.37 -6.68
C GLU A 31 -7.60 10.23 -6.39
N ASP A 32 -7.59 11.46 -6.89
CA ASP A 32 -6.52 12.40 -6.59
C ASP A 32 -6.79 13.10 -5.25
N HIS A 33 -5.91 12.84 -4.29
CA HIS A 33 -5.92 13.47 -2.97
C HIS A 33 -4.67 14.30 -2.70
N SER A 34 -3.89 14.64 -3.75
CA SER A 34 -2.67 15.44 -3.63
C SER A 34 -2.89 16.82 -3.00
N ALA A 35 -4.08 17.41 -3.21
CA ALA A 35 -4.46 18.71 -2.65
C ALA A 35 -4.75 18.67 -1.13
N VAL A 36 -4.96 17.51 -0.54
CA VAL A 36 -5.26 17.37 0.89
C VAL A 36 -3.96 17.47 1.68
N ALA A 37 -3.76 18.56 2.42
CA ALA A 37 -2.58 18.69 3.27
C ALA A 37 -2.63 17.71 4.45
N LEU A 38 -1.54 16.96 4.69
CA LEU A 38 -1.42 16.12 5.88
C LEU A 38 -1.12 16.99 7.11
N PRO A 39 -2.00 17.02 8.14
CA PRO A 39 -1.78 17.81 9.35
C PRO A 39 -0.49 17.43 10.06
N ARG A 40 0.21 18.42 10.65
CA ARG A 40 1.47 18.18 11.38
C ARG A 40 1.33 17.16 12.52
N ALA A 41 0.17 17.16 13.18
CA ALA A 41 -0.16 16.22 14.26
C ALA A 41 -0.15 14.74 13.81
N LEU A 42 -0.31 14.46 12.50
CA LEU A 42 -0.29 13.11 11.95
C LEU A 42 1.09 12.68 11.43
N ARG A 43 2.11 13.54 11.48
CA ARG A 43 3.48 13.16 11.08
C ARG A 43 4.06 12.02 11.92
N PRO A 44 3.89 11.98 13.26
CA PRO A 44 4.33 10.84 14.05
C PRO A 44 3.60 9.55 13.68
N LEU A 45 2.29 9.64 13.43
CA LEU A 45 1.48 8.50 12.96
C LEU A 45 1.99 7.97 11.61
N ARG A 46 2.33 8.87 10.68
CA ARG A 46 2.93 8.52 9.38
C ARG A 46 4.20 7.69 9.55
N ALA A 47 5.12 8.14 10.39
CA ALA A 47 6.38 7.44 10.64
C ALA A 47 6.16 6.09 11.36
N MET A 48 5.28 6.07 12.37
CA MET A 48 4.91 4.85 13.09
C MET A 48 4.33 3.78 12.16
N LEU A 49 3.40 4.15 11.28
CA LEU A 49 2.80 3.23 10.32
C LEU A 49 3.81 2.74 9.28
N ALA A 50 4.67 3.62 8.75
CA ALA A 50 5.70 3.23 7.79
C ALA A 50 6.68 2.21 8.39
N ASN A 51 7.13 2.46 9.63
CA ASN A 51 7.97 1.52 10.37
C ASN A 51 7.24 0.19 10.59
N HIS A 52 6.00 0.22 11.07
CA HIS A 52 5.24 -1.00 11.34
C HIS A 52 5.02 -1.86 10.08
N LEU A 53 4.69 -1.24 8.95
CA LEU A 53 4.53 -1.95 7.68
C LEU A 53 5.85 -2.56 7.19
N HIS A 54 6.97 -1.86 7.42
CA HIS A 54 8.31 -2.39 7.14
C HIS A 54 8.63 -3.60 8.00
N ASP A 55 8.34 -3.54 9.30
CA ASP A 55 8.56 -4.66 10.23
C ASP A 55 7.76 -5.90 9.82
N LEU A 56 6.48 -5.74 9.43
CA LEU A 56 5.65 -6.84 8.93
C LEU A 56 6.23 -7.45 7.63
N TRP A 57 6.62 -6.61 6.67
CA TRP A 57 7.27 -7.09 5.45
C TRP A 57 8.58 -7.85 5.75
N ALA A 58 9.39 -7.34 6.69
CA ALA A 58 10.64 -7.96 7.07
C ALA A 58 10.43 -9.28 7.80
N GLU A 59 9.40 -9.37 8.64
CA GLU A 59 8.97 -10.61 9.32
C GLU A 59 8.55 -11.67 8.31
N ASP A 60 7.65 -11.35 7.38
CA ASP A 60 7.22 -12.26 6.31
C ASP A 60 8.41 -12.76 5.48
N LYS A 61 9.32 -11.85 5.11
CA LYS A 61 10.54 -12.20 4.39
C LYS A 61 11.46 -13.12 5.19
N ARG A 62 11.64 -12.87 6.48
CA ARG A 62 12.43 -13.76 7.34
C ARG A 62 11.79 -15.13 7.48
N ALA A 63 10.46 -15.21 7.59
CA ALA A 63 9.73 -16.48 7.62
C ALA A 63 9.89 -17.28 6.31
N GLU A 64 9.98 -16.60 5.17
CA GLU A 64 10.30 -17.20 3.86
C GLU A 64 11.79 -17.64 3.74
N GLY A 65 12.63 -17.37 4.74
CA GLY A 65 14.05 -17.70 4.76
C GLY A 65 14.96 -16.65 4.10
N TRP A 66 14.47 -15.42 3.93
CA TRP A 66 15.31 -14.34 3.43
C TRP A 66 16.25 -13.79 4.49
N THR A 67 17.42 -13.35 4.04
CA THR A 67 18.47 -12.77 4.88
C THR A 67 18.94 -11.43 4.32
N HIS A 68 19.59 -10.63 5.15
CA HIS A 68 20.19 -9.39 4.68
C HIS A 68 21.35 -9.66 3.71
N GLY A 69 21.44 -8.89 2.62
CA GLY A 69 22.58 -8.90 1.72
C GLY A 69 22.62 -7.63 0.87
N ALA A 70 23.78 -7.31 0.29
CA ALA A 70 24.01 -6.03 -0.38
C ALA A 70 23.10 -5.77 -1.59
N ARG A 71 22.50 -6.81 -2.17
CA ARG A 71 21.59 -6.76 -3.32
C ARG A 71 20.48 -7.79 -3.16
N GLU A 72 19.36 -7.57 -3.85
CA GLU A 72 18.32 -8.59 -3.94
C GLU A 72 18.84 -9.76 -4.79
N ASP A 73 18.81 -10.96 -4.21
CA ASP A 73 19.07 -12.21 -4.92
C ASP A 73 18.01 -13.22 -4.51
N ARG A 74 17.15 -13.62 -5.47
CA ARG A 74 16.07 -14.57 -5.22
C ARG A 74 16.55 -16.00 -4.99
N ARG A 75 17.70 -16.37 -5.57
CA ARG A 75 18.27 -17.71 -5.43
C ARG A 75 18.92 -17.86 -4.06
N LEU A 76 19.68 -16.86 -3.63
CA LEU A 76 20.31 -16.82 -2.31
C LEU A 76 19.35 -16.33 -1.21
N LYS A 77 18.17 -15.85 -1.60
CA LYS A 77 17.18 -15.20 -0.73
C LYS A 77 17.81 -14.08 0.09
N THR A 78 18.51 -13.16 -0.56
CA THR A 78 19.06 -11.96 0.10
C THR A 78 18.30 -10.71 -0.31
N HIS A 79 18.15 -9.75 0.60
CA HIS A 79 17.51 -8.47 0.30
C HIS A 79 18.16 -7.31 1.11
N PRO A 80 18.49 -6.16 0.48
CA PRO A 80 19.20 -5.06 1.16
C PRO A 80 18.35 -4.33 2.20
N MET A 81 17.04 -4.26 1.99
CA MET A 81 16.12 -3.61 2.93
C MET A 81 15.83 -4.42 4.21
N LEU A 82 16.42 -5.61 4.42
CA LEU A 82 16.24 -6.40 5.66
C LEU A 82 17.09 -5.85 6.81
N VAL A 83 16.90 -4.56 7.09
CA VAL A 83 17.52 -3.75 8.15
C VAL A 83 16.41 -3.01 8.91
N PRO A 84 16.68 -2.46 10.11
CA PRO A 84 15.73 -1.57 10.78
C PRO A 84 15.27 -0.41 9.87
N PHE A 85 14.02 0.05 10.03
CA PHE A 85 13.47 1.14 9.19
C PHE A 85 14.32 2.43 9.23
N SER A 86 14.96 2.71 10.38
CA SER A 86 15.89 3.84 10.54
C SER A 86 17.09 3.77 9.59
N ASP A 87 17.51 2.55 9.26
CA ASP A 87 18.75 2.25 8.54
C ASP A 87 18.51 2.03 7.05
N LEU A 88 17.27 2.17 6.59
CA LEU A 88 16.93 2.16 5.18
C LEU A 88 17.64 3.31 4.44
N PRO A 89 17.95 3.11 3.14
CA PRO A 89 18.32 4.21 2.27
C PRO A 89 17.30 5.34 2.35
N ALA A 90 17.77 6.59 2.37
CA ALA A 90 16.91 7.75 2.57
C ALA A 90 15.75 7.81 1.57
N GLU A 91 16.02 7.48 0.30
CA GLU A 91 15.02 7.40 -0.77
C GLU A 91 13.92 6.37 -0.45
N ALA A 92 14.28 5.12 -0.18
CA ALA A 92 13.33 4.06 0.17
C ALA A 92 12.50 4.38 1.42
N ARG A 93 13.13 5.03 2.41
CA ARG A 93 12.43 5.47 3.63
C ARG A 93 11.42 6.58 3.32
N GLU A 94 11.79 7.57 2.51
CA GLU A 94 10.86 8.63 2.08
C GLU A 94 9.72 8.07 1.22
N ASP A 95 9.97 7.11 0.34
CA ASP A 95 8.93 6.44 -0.44
C ASP A 95 7.92 5.74 0.48
N ALA A 96 8.39 5.01 1.50
CA ALA A 96 7.52 4.38 2.48
C ALA A 96 6.68 5.41 3.28
N LEU A 97 7.30 6.52 3.68
CA LEU A 97 6.60 7.61 4.37
C LEU A 97 5.54 8.27 3.47
N GLU A 98 5.85 8.50 2.20
CA GLU A 98 4.93 9.12 1.25
C GLU A 98 3.78 8.19 0.89
N LEU A 99 4.07 6.90 0.74
CA LEU A 99 3.08 5.86 0.53
C LEU A 99 2.06 5.80 1.69
N VAL A 100 2.50 5.98 2.93
CA VAL A 100 1.59 6.13 4.09
C VAL A 100 0.86 7.47 4.05
N ALA A 101 1.54 8.56 3.67
CA ALA A 101 0.93 9.89 3.58
C ALA A 101 -0.24 9.93 2.59
N VAL A 102 -0.11 9.30 1.42
CA VAL A 102 -1.18 9.16 0.42
C VAL A 102 -2.42 8.50 1.05
N ARG A 103 -2.23 7.40 1.80
CA ARG A 103 -3.34 6.69 2.46
C ARG A 103 -4.01 7.53 3.55
N LEU A 104 -3.22 8.25 4.35
CA LEU A 104 -3.75 9.17 5.35
C LEU A 104 -4.54 10.32 4.69
N ARG A 105 -4.06 10.87 3.56
CA ARG A 105 -4.79 11.90 2.81
C ARG A 105 -6.12 11.38 2.25
N ALA A 106 -6.17 10.14 1.77
CA ALA A 106 -7.41 9.52 1.33
C ALA A 106 -8.44 9.41 2.46
N LEU A 107 -8.01 9.00 3.66
CA LEU A 107 -8.89 8.98 4.84
C LEU A 107 -9.45 10.38 5.15
N LEU A 108 -8.60 11.40 5.13
CA LEU A 108 -9.00 12.78 5.40
C LEU A 108 -9.97 13.33 4.32
N ALA A 109 -9.72 13.00 3.04
CA ALA A 109 -10.59 13.34 1.92
C ALA A 109 -11.98 12.71 2.08
N GLY A 110 -12.03 11.46 2.56
CA GLY A 110 -13.26 10.75 2.89
C GLY A 110 -13.97 11.24 4.15
N GLY A 111 -13.51 12.33 4.78
CA GLY A 111 -14.15 12.94 5.94
C GLY A 111 -13.74 12.34 7.30
N TRP A 112 -12.84 11.36 7.32
CA TRP A 112 -12.35 10.78 8.57
C TRP A 112 -11.48 11.78 9.33
N ARG A 113 -11.46 11.63 10.65
CA ARG A 113 -10.67 12.44 11.57
C ARG A 113 -9.88 11.52 12.47
N VAL A 114 -8.56 11.73 12.53
CA VAL A 114 -7.65 10.94 13.36
C VAL A 114 -7.01 11.88 14.36
N HIS A 115 -7.11 11.52 15.64
CA HIS A 115 -6.55 12.28 16.74
C HIS A 115 -5.71 11.33 17.60
N ARG A 116 -4.62 11.85 18.16
CA ARG A 116 -3.86 11.17 19.20
C ARG A 116 -4.40 11.64 20.53
N ASP A 117 -4.93 10.72 21.33
CA ASP A 117 -5.30 11.03 22.70
C ASP A 117 -4.07 11.47 23.50
N ALA A 118 -4.28 12.28 24.53
CA ALA A 118 -3.22 12.53 25.51
C ALA A 118 -2.72 11.18 26.02
N SER A 119 -1.40 11.00 26.05
CA SER A 119 -0.77 9.76 26.52
C SER A 119 -1.42 9.32 27.84
N PRO A 120 -1.76 8.04 28.04
CA PRO A 120 -2.35 7.55 29.30
C PRO A 120 -1.45 7.77 30.52
N ALA A 121 -0.19 8.20 30.34
CA ALA A 121 0.71 8.66 31.40
C ALA A 121 0.28 10.00 32.08
N ALA A 122 -0.90 10.53 31.78
CA ALA A 122 -1.49 11.71 32.43
C ALA A 122 -2.81 11.39 33.16
N ARG A 123 -3.08 10.11 33.44
CA ARG A 123 -4.18 9.66 34.31
C ARG A 123 -3.59 9.06 35.58
N ASP A 124 -2.99 9.91 36.40
CA ASP A 124 -2.68 9.63 37.80
C ASP A 124 -3.75 10.29 38.68
#